data_AF-A0A1C1YRZ7-F1
#
_entry.id   AF-A0A1C1YRZ7-F1
#
_cell.length_a   1.000
_cell.length_b   1.000
_cell.length_c   1.000
_cell.angle_alpha   90.00
_cell.angle_beta   90.00
_cell.angle_gamma   90.00
#
_symmetry.space_group_name_H-M   'P 1'
#
loop_
_entity.id
_entity.type
_entity.pdbx_description
1 polymer ?
#
loop_
_entity_poly.entity_id
_entity_poly.type
_entity_poly.pdbx_seq_one_letter_code
_entity_poly.pdbx_strand_id
1 'polypeptide(L)'
;MELDIEIEETTRPSVRYFLTDSEIGNACRAAEELLASHGIDRDATAAALGISPITLKSYSRGVATVSHRRMPAVTLDRIRDLAVDAYWRAAAWPYRQEIGGEQAHLTPVYTAHDCTGLVRDRHPHPLRMREIADKLGGSVRVTWCADPRVTEVPPLDAMAALRSRWRIGVWQLRDQFEFLGRDDADDVLCEIADCDRYSLWSFSTEYRPWLLQVTTSQVERLEAAVADIERGDQIQPWESATARAMAELEDF
;
A
#
# COMPACT_ATOMS: atom_id res chain seq x y z
N MET A 1 -39.56 -7.61 -32.74
CA MET A 1 -39.07 -6.22 -32.76
C MET A 1 -39.88 -5.54 -31.67
N GLU A 2 -39.38 -5.24 -30.48
CA GLU A 2 -38.01 -5.03 -29.99
C GLU A 2 -37.85 -5.72 -28.63
N LEU A 3 -36.67 -6.25 -28.36
CA LEU A 3 -36.27 -6.57 -26.99
C LEU A 3 -35.79 -5.24 -26.39
N ASP A 4 -36.65 -4.56 -25.65
CA ASP A 4 -36.24 -3.48 -24.76
C ASP A 4 -35.47 -4.12 -23.61
N ILE A 5 -34.15 -4.16 -23.76
CA ILE A 5 -33.25 -4.38 -22.63
C ILE A 5 -33.02 -3.00 -22.04
N GLU A 6 -33.88 -2.59 -21.11
CA GLU A 6 -33.51 -1.58 -20.12
C GLU A 6 -32.33 -2.15 -19.32
N ILE A 7 -31.12 -1.77 -19.71
CA ILE A 7 -29.96 -1.94 -18.85
C ILE A 7 -30.15 -0.92 -17.73
N GLU A 8 -30.76 -1.35 -16.63
CA GLU A 8 -30.74 -0.59 -15.37
C GLU A 8 -29.30 -0.14 -15.12
N GLU A 9 -29.10 1.17 -15.02
CA GLU A 9 -27.88 1.77 -14.50
C GLU A 9 -27.51 1.02 -13.23
N THR A 10 -26.45 0.22 -13.30
CA THR A 10 -25.86 -0.36 -12.10
C THR A 10 -25.20 0.82 -11.39
N THR A 11 -25.98 1.54 -10.59
CA THR A 11 -25.52 2.45 -9.56
C THR A 11 -24.84 1.61 -8.49
N ARG A 12 -23.69 1.01 -8.84
CA ARG A 12 -22.71 0.65 -7.84
C ARG A 12 -22.29 2.00 -7.23
N PRO A 13 -22.46 2.24 -5.93
CA PRO A 13 -21.86 3.40 -5.33
C PRO A 13 -20.36 3.30 -5.58
N SER A 14 -19.82 4.16 -6.44
CA SER A 14 -18.38 4.40 -6.51
C SER A 14 -18.02 4.90 -5.12
N VAL A 15 -17.37 4.06 -4.31
CA VAL A 15 -16.97 4.49 -2.99
C VAL A 15 -15.81 5.46 -3.20
N ARG A 16 -16.16 6.75 -3.24
CA ARG A 16 -15.22 7.85 -3.32
C ARG A 16 -14.57 8.00 -1.95
N TYR A 17 -13.30 7.60 -1.83
CA TYR A 17 -12.55 7.72 -0.58
C TYR A 17 -11.82 9.07 -0.53
N PHE A 18 -12.43 10.04 0.13
CA PHE A 18 -11.88 11.38 0.32
C PHE A 18 -11.92 11.73 1.81
N LEU A 19 -10.77 12.05 2.41
CA LEU A 19 -10.68 12.38 3.83
C LEU A 19 -10.86 13.90 4.05
N THR A 20 -11.81 14.24 4.90
CA THR A 20 -11.96 15.58 5.48
C THR A 20 -10.83 15.90 6.46
N ASP A 21 -10.60 17.19 6.76
CA ASP A 21 -9.59 17.61 7.75
C ASP A 21 -9.78 16.95 9.13
N SER A 22 -11.04 16.68 9.52
CA SER A 22 -11.36 15.95 10.75
C SER A 22 -10.89 14.49 10.68
N GLU A 23 -11.11 13.82 9.55
CA GLU A 23 -10.70 12.43 9.35
C GLU A 23 -9.17 12.31 9.23
N ILE A 24 -8.50 13.28 8.61
CA ILE A 24 -7.04 13.39 8.59
C ILE A 24 -6.50 13.48 10.04
N GLY A 25 -7.07 14.36 10.86
CA GLY A 25 -6.71 14.49 12.27
C GLY A 25 -6.99 13.20 13.07
N ASN A 26 -8.07 12.49 12.77
CA ASN A 26 -8.39 11.19 13.39
C ASN A 26 -7.38 10.11 12.98
N ALA A 27 -7.00 10.04 11.71
CA ALA A 27 -6.01 9.09 11.22
C ALA A 27 -4.64 9.32 11.86
N CYS A 28 -4.23 10.59 12.01
CA CYS A 28 -3.02 10.95 12.77
C CYS A 28 -3.09 10.44 14.21
N ARG A 29 -4.22 10.65 14.90
CA ARG A 29 -4.40 10.17 16.28
C ARG A 29 -4.34 8.65 16.39
N ALA A 30 -4.99 7.93 15.47
CA ALA A 30 -4.94 6.48 15.45
C ALA A 30 -3.51 5.95 15.26
N ALA A 31 -2.70 6.60 14.41
CA ALA A 31 -1.29 6.25 14.24
C ALA A 31 -0.47 6.55 15.51
N GLU A 32 -0.66 7.73 16.13
CA GLU A 32 -0.01 8.07 17.42
C GLU A 32 -0.39 7.08 18.53
N GLU A 33 -1.66 6.67 18.61
CA GLU A 33 -2.17 5.71 19.60
C GLU A 33 -1.54 4.32 19.41
N LEU A 34 -1.42 3.85 18.16
CA LEU A 34 -0.76 2.58 17.87
C LEU A 34 0.73 2.62 18.24
N LEU A 35 1.44 3.68 17.87
CA LEU A 35 2.84 3.88 18.22
C LEU A 35 3.03 3.90 19.74
N ALA A 36 2.17 4.62 20.47
CA ALA A 36 2.19 4.67 21.92
C ALA A 36 1.94 3.29 22.55
N SER A 37 1.03 2.48 21.98
CA SER A 37 0.78 1.11 22.45
C SER A 37 2.00 0.19 22.35
N HIS A 38 2.97 0.55 21.50
CA HIS A 38 4.25 -0.14 21.32
C HIS A 38 5.45 0.62 21.93
N GLY A 39 5.19 1.58 22.82
CA GLY A 39 6.21 2.28 23.60
C GLY A 39 6.94 3.42 22.87
N ILE A 40 6.42 3.88 21.73
CA ILE A 40 6.95 5.02 21.00
C ILE A 40 6.10 6.24 21.36
N ASP A 41 6.64 7.13 22.18
CA ASP A 41 5.93 8.35 22.60
C ASP A 41 5.91 9.44 21.50
N ARG A 42 5.23 10.54 21.79
CA ARG A 42 5.07 11.67 20.86
C ARG A 42 6.41 12.32 20.50
N ASP A 43 7.34 12.43 21.45
CA ASP A 43 8.62 13.10 21.22
C ASP A 43 9.49 12.25 20.29
N ALA A 44 9.55 10.94 20.52
CA ALA A 44 10.19 9.98 19.63
C ALA A 44 9.53 9.95 18.24
N THR A 45 8.20 9.99 18.18
CA THR A 45 7.44 10.03 16.92
C THR A 45 7.75 11.30 16.12
N ALA A 46 7.73 12.47 16.78
CA ALA A 46 8.03 13.75 16.14
C ALA A 46 9.48 13.78 15.61
N ALA A 47 10.43 13.25 16.38
CA ALA A 47 11.82 13.12 15.97
C ALA A 47 11.97 12.23 14.72
N ALA A 48 11.29 11.08 14.67
CA ALA A 48 11.30 10.19 13.51
C ALA A 48 10.68 10.82 12.25
N LEU A 49 9.70 11.72 12.42
CA LEU A 49 9.10 12.48 11.34
C LEU A 49 9.94 13.71 10.92
N GLY A 50 10.91 14.13 11.73
CA GLY A 50 11.71 15.34 11.49
C GLY A 50 10.96 16.64 11.77
N ILE A 51 9.99 16.62 12.70
CA ILE A 51 9.17 17.78 13.07
C ILE A 51 9.22 18.03 14.58
N SER A 52 8.74 19.20 15.03
CA SER A 52 8.62 19.46 16.47
C SER A 52 7.43 18.70 17.09
N PRO A 53 7.51 18.29 18.36
CA PRO A 53 6.37 17.69 19.07
C PRO A 53 5.14 18.61 19.13
N ILE A 54 5.36 19.93 19.14
CA ILE A 54 4.30 20.95 19.09
C ILE A 54 3.58 20.90 17.74
N THR A 55 4.33 20.78 16.64
CA THR A 55 3.78 20.64 15.29
C THR A 55 2.94 19.37 15.18
N LEU A 56 3.46 18.23 15.65
CA LEU A 56 2.72 16.97 15.65
C LEU A 56 1.41 17.07 16.46
N LYS A 57 1.49 17.68 17.65
CA LYS A 57 0.30 17.96 18.47
C LYS A 57 -0.71 18.85 17.74
N SER A 58 -0.27 19.85 16.98
CA SER A 58 -1.17 20.70 16.19
C SER A 58 -1.91 19.93 15.09
N TYR A 59 -1.30 18.90 14.51
CA TYR A 59 -1.94 18.06 13.49
C TYR A 59 -3.02 17.14 14.07
N SER A 60 -2.85 16.63 15.29
CA SER A 60 -3.85 15.76 15.93
C SER A 60 -4.95 16.50 16.69
N ARG A 61 -4.95 17.84 16.68
CA ARG A 61 -6.01 18.66 17.29
C ARG A 61 -7.27 18.68 16.41
N GLY A 62 -8.44 18.77 17.06
CA GLY A 62 -9.72 18.95 16.37
C GLY A 62 -9.79 20.26 15.58
N VAL A 63 -10.44 20.21 14.42
CA VAL A 63 -10.48 21.30 13.42
C VAL A 63 -11.09 22.59 13.98
N ALA A 64 -11.95 22.49 15.00
CA ALA A 64 -12.54 23.65 15.68
C ALA A 64 -11.57 24.40 16.62
N THR A 65 -10.33 23.94 16.79
CA THR A 65 -9.36 24.56 17.70
C THR A 65 -8.44 25.53 16.97
N VAL A 66 -8.14 26.68 17.59
CA VAL A 66 -7.28 27.74 17.03
C VAL A 66 -5.86 27.26 16.69
N SER A 67 -5.39 26.20 17.35
CA SER A 67 -4.05 25.62 17.13
C SER A 67 -4.02 24.50 16.10
N HIS A 68 -5.15 24.15 15.48
CA HIS A 68 -5.21 23.11 14.44
C HIS A 68 -4.39 23.53 13.22
N ARG A 69 -3.69 22.56 12.63
CA ARG A 69 -3.03 22.71 11.34
C ARG A 69 -3.37 21.50 10.48
N ARG A 70 -3.63 21.71 9.20
CA ARG A 70 -3.77 20.61 8.24
C ARG A 70 -2.42 19.90 8.09
N MET A 71 -2.42 18.59 8.23
CA MET A 71 -1.22 17.75 8.05
C MET A 71 -0.95 17.56 6.55
N PRO A 72 0.30 17.70 6.08
CA PRO A 72 0.66 17.30 4.71
C PRO A 72 0.47 15.79 4.50
N ALA A 73 -0.01 15.38 3.33
CA ALA A 73 -0.26 13.96 3.02
C ALA A 73 1.01 13.09 3.18
N VAL A 74 2.16 13.57 2.71
CA VAL A 74 3.45 12.89 2.88
C VAL A 74 3.81 12.67 4.36
N THR A 75 3.47 13.62 5.23
CA THR A 75 3.69 13.46 6.68
C THR A 75 2.74 12.41 7.27
N LEU A 76 1.50 12.37 6.80
CA LEU A 76 0.52 11.37 7.22
C LEU A 76 0.94 9.95 6.81
N ASP A 77 1.44 9.79 5.59
CA ASP A 77 1.97 8.50 5.12
C ASP A 77 3.15 8.04 5.97
N ARG A 78 4.09 8.95 6.28
CA ARG A 78 5.26 8.62 7.10
C ARG A 78 4.89 8.18 8.52
N ILE A 79 3.95 8.85 9.19
CA ILE A 79 3.53 8.41 10.54
C ILE A 79 2.79 7.08 10.49
N ARG A 80 2.02 6.82 9.44
CA ARG A 80 1.34 5.54 9.22
C ARG A 80 2.33 4.41 8.94
N ASP A 81 3.35 4.64 8.10
CA ASP A 81 4.43 3.67 7.84
C ASP A 81 5.19 3.32 9.13
N LEU A 82 5.52 4.33 9.95
CA LEU A 82 6.14 4.10 11.26
C LEU A 82 5.26 3.22 12.16
N ALA A 83 3.95 3.46 12.15
CA ALA A 83 2.99 2.72 12.96
C ALA A 83 2.82 1.26 12.47
N VAL A 84 2.79 1.04 11.14
CA VAL A 84 2.81 -0.30 10.52
C VAL A 84 4.08 -1.05 10.88
N ASP A 85 5.24 -0.39 10.83
CA ASP A 85 6.52 -0.99 11.22
C ASP A 85 6.55 -1.40 12.69
N ALA A 86 6.02 -0.55 13.58
CA ALA A 86 5.91 -0.86 15.01
C ALA A 86 5.00 -2.08 15.24
N TYR A 87 3.84 -2.12 14.57
CA TYR A 87 2.95 -3.27 14.63
C TYR A 87 3.65 -4.55 14.20
N TRP A 88 4.30 -4.54 13.04
CA TRP A 88 4.94 -5.75 12.51
C TRP A 88 6.06 -6.27 13.41
N ARG A 89 6.86 -5.36 14.00
CA ARG A 89 7.86 -5.72 15.01
C ARG A 89 7.22 -6.40 16.22
N ALA A 90 6.07 -5.89 16.69
CA ALA A 90 5.33 -6.50 17.80
C ALA A 90 4.71 -7.85 17.41
N ALA A 91 4.26 -8.01 16.16
CA ALA A 91 3.69 -9.25 15.63
C ALA A 91 4.71 -10.36 15.40
N ALA A 92 6.01 -10.04 15.38
CA ALA A 92 7.08 -11.00 15.10
C ALA A 92 7.06 -12.21 16.04
N TRP A 93 7.06 -11.99 17.36
CA TRP A 93 7.13 -13.09 18.32
C TRP A 93 5.84 -13.95 18.36
N PRO A 94 4.63 -13.35 18.42
CA PRO A 94 3.39 -14.12 18.29
C PRO A 94 3.36 -15.00 17.05
N TYR A 95 3.76 -14.47 15.89
CA TYR A 95 3.82 -15.26 14.66
C TYR A 95 4.82 -16.43 14.77
N ARG A 96 6.00 -16.20 15.35
CA ARG A 96 6.97 -17.29 15.58
C ARG A 96 6.41 -18.39 16.48
N GLN A 97 5.65 -18.01 17.51
CA GLN A 97 4.98 -18.95 18.41
C GLN A 97 3.86 -19.73 17.70
N GLU A 98 3.07 -19.05 16.87
CA GLU A 98 2.02 -19.68 16.07
C GLU A 98 2.56 -20.74 15.11
N ILE A 99 3.66 -20.42 14.41
CA ILE A 99 4.26 -21.33 13.42
C ILE A 99 5.12 -22.40 14.06
N GLY A 100 5.95 -22.03 15.04
CA GLY A 100 7.00 -22.91 15.58
C GLY A 100 6.66 -23.56 16.91
N GLY A 101 5.62 -23.14 17.63
CA GLY A 101 5.30 -23.62 18.98
C GLY A 101 6.52 -23.56 19.91
N GLU A 102 6.85 -24.70 20.52
CA GLU A 102 8.04 -24.84 21.39
C GLU A 102 9.37 -24.55 20.65
N GLN A 103 9.38 -24.67 19.33
CA GLN A 103 10.52 -24.40 18.45
C GLN A 103 10.43 -23.02 17.77
N ALA A 104 9.71 -22.05 18.34
CA ALA A 104 9.55 -20.71 17.78
C ALA A 104 10.87 -20.01 17.40
N HIS A 105 11.97 -20.28 18.10
CA HIS A 105 13.30 -19.75 17.79
C HIS A 105 13.91 -20.29 16.49
N LEU A 106 13.36 -21.40 15.96
CA LEU A 106 13.78 -22.10 14.74
C LEU A 106 12.98 -21.70 13.49
N THR A 107 12.04 -20.77 13.64
CA THR A 107 11.17 -20.31 12.55
C THR A 107 11.93 -19.60 11.44
N PRO A 108 11.50 -19.76 10.17
CA PRO A 108 12.16 -19.14 9.04
C PRO A 108 12.31 -17.63 9.18
N VAL A 109 13.40 -17.10 8.64
CA VAL A 109 13.59 -15.66 8.44
C VAL A 109 13.63 -15.36 6.95
N TYR A 110 12.80 -14.42 6.54
CA TYR A 110 12.68 -13.95 5.17
C TYR A 110 13.42 -12.62 5.02
N THR A 111 14.01 -12.38 3.86
CA THR A 111 14.58 -11.08 3.48
C THR A 111 13.84 -10.48 2.30
N ALA A 112 13.56 -9.19 2.39
CA ALA A 112 13.10 -8.39 1.26
C ALA A 112 14.32 -7.85 0.52
N HIS A 113 14.38 -8.09 -0.78
CA HIS A 113 15.35 -7.53 -1.71
C HIS A 113 14.67 -6.48 -2.57
N ASP A 114 15.36 -5.42 -2.96
CA ASP A 114 14.88 -4.45 -3.95
C ASP A 114 15.10 -4.92 -5.40
N CYS A 115 14.75 -4.08 -6.37
CA CYS A 115 14.98 -4.29 -7.80
C CYS A 115 16.46 -4.51 -8.18
N THR A 116 17.42 -4.06 -7.36
CA THR A 116 18.87 -4.27 -7.56
C THR A 116 19.39 -5.54 -6.89
N GLY A 117 18.54 -6.23 -6.13
CA GLY A 117 18.90 -7.43 -5.36
C GLY A 117 19.49 -7.14 -3.97
N LEU A 118 19.58 -5.88 -3.53
CA LEU A 118 20.09 -5.52 -2.21
C LEU A 118 19.07 -5.84 -1.13
N VAL A 119 19.53 -6.38 0.00
CA VAL A 119 18.68 -6.67 1.17
C VAL A 119 18.25 -5.35 1.82
N ARG A 120 16.94 -5.16 1.94
CA ARG A 120 16.33 -3.95 2.52
C ARG A 120 15.78 -4.17 3.92
N ASP A 121 15.24 -5.35 4.19
CA ASP A 121 14.79 -5.72 5.53
C ASP A 121 14.79 -7.24 5.72
N ARG A 122 14.67 -7.68 6.97
CA ARG A 122 14.53 -9.08 7.39
C ARG A 122 13.44 -9.22 8.44
N HIS A 123 12.59 -10.24 8.31
CA HIS A 123 11.52 -10.48 9.26
C HIS A 123 11.04 -11.94 9.22
N PRO A 124 10.55 -12.50 10.35
CA PRO A 124 9.93 -13.83 10.33
C PRO A 124 8.59 -13.86 9.59
N HIS A 125 7.88 -12.74 9.46
CA HIS A 125 6.59 -12.70 8.77
C HIS A 125 6.77 -12.53 7.26
N PRO A 126 6.33 -13.49 6.41
CA PRO A 126 6.55 -13.44 4.97
C PRO A 126 5.77 -12.31 4.29
N LEU A 127 4.53 -12.02 4.72
CA LEU A 127 3.74 -10.94 4.12
C LEU A 127 4.39 -9.56 4.29
N ARG A 128 4.95 -9.25 5.48
CA ARG A 128 5.70 -8.00 5.69
C ARG A 128 6.87 -7.88 4.71
N MET A 129 7.64 -8.94 4.52
CA MET A 129 8.75 -8.92 3.57
C MET A 129 8.27 -8.77 2.13
N ARG A 130 7.10 -9.34 1.81
CA ARG A 130 6.45 -9.14 0.52
C ARG A 130 6.05 -7.68 0.31
N GLU A 131 5.43 -7.03 1.29
CA GLU A 131 5.07 -5.60 1.20
C GLU A 131 6.30 -4.73 0.91
N ILE A 132 7.41 -4.94 1.60
CA ILE A 132 8.64 -4.16 1.43
C ILE A 132 9.26 -4.43 0.05
N ALA A 133 9.34 -5.70 -0.36
CA ALA A 133 9.90 -6.06 -1.66
C ALA A 133 9.07 -5.48 -2.81
N ASP A 134 7.74 -5.64 -2.77
CA ASP A 134 6.83 -5.16 -3.81
C ASP A 134 6.89 -3.63 -3.98
N LYS A 135 6.98 -2.87 -2.88
CA LYS A 135 7.15 -1.41 -2.88
C LYS A 135 8.44 -0.93 -3.56
N LEU A 136 9.40 -1.82 -3.76
CA LEU A 136 10.73 -1.53 -4.31
C LEU A 136 11.01 -2.32 -5.60
N GLY A 137 9.97 -2.89 -6.23
CA GLY A 137 10.11 -3.68 -7.46
C GLY A 137 10.96 -4.95 -7.29
N GLY A 138 11.02 -5.48 -6.07
CA GLY A 138 11.99 -6.49 -5.68
C GLY A 138 11.40 -7.88 -5.42
N SER A 139 12.10 -8.68 -4.60
CA SER A 139 11.71 -10.07 -4.31
C SER A 139 11.98 -10.50 -2.87
N VAL A 140 11.30 -11.55 -2.43
CA VAL A 140 11.50 -12.14 -1.09
C VAL A 140 12.27 -13.45 -1.21
N ARG A 141 13.22 -13.68 -0.30
CA ARG A 141 13.97 -14.94 -0.19
C ARG A 141 13.93 -15.49 1.22
N VAL A 142 14.01 -16.81 1.35
CA VAL A 142 14.25 -17.49 2.63
C VAL A 142 15.75 -17.45 2.89
N THR A 143 16.18 -16.86 4.00
CA THR A 143 17.63 -16.73 4.32
C THR A 143 18.09 -17.67 5.42
N TRP A 144 17.18 -18.06 6.30
CA TRP A 144 17.47 -19.04 7.33
C TRP A 144 16.20 -19.83 7.65
N CYS A 145 16.32 -21.15 7.71
CA CYS A 145 15.32 -22.02 8.27
C CYS A 145 16.01 -23.22 8.93
N ALA A 146 15.57 -23.61 10.12
CA ALA A 146 16.05 -24.84 10.75
C ALA A 146 15.46 -26.10 10.11
N ASP A 147 14.26 -26.00 9.51
CA ASP A 147 13.68 -27.06 8.69
C ASP A 147 14.21 -26.92 7.24
N PRO A 148 15.07 -27.84 6.78
CA PRO A 148 15.64 -27.79 5.44
C PRO A 148 14.59 -27.97 4.32
N ARG A 149 13.33 -28.31 4.66
CA ARG A 149 12.22 -28.41 3.69
C ARG A 149 11.58 -27.06 3.37
N VAL A 150 11.71 -26.07 4.26
CA VAL A 150 11.19 -24.72 4.01
C VAL A 150 12.26 -23.90 3.29
N THR A 151 12.28 -24.05 1.98
CA THR A 151 13.18 -23.31 1.08
C THR A 151 12.46 -22.20 0.32
N GLU A 152 11.12 -22.17 0.39
CA GLU A 152 10.28 -21.30 -0.42
C GLU A 152 9.44 -20.35 0.44
N VAL A 153 9.12 -19.20 -0.14
CA VAL A 153 8.19 -18.24 0.46
C VAL A 153 6.77 -18.77 0.28
N PRO A 154 5.94 -18.80 1.34
CA PRO A 154 4.56 -19.25 1.21
C PRO A 154 3.79 -18.50 0.11
N PRO A 155 2.89 -19.17 -0.63
CA PRO A 155 2.08 -18.53 -1.65
C PRO A 155 1.14 -17.49 -1.02
N LEU A 156 0.82 -16.44 -1.79
CA LEU A 156 -0.14 -15.43 -1.37
C LEU A 156 -1.56 -15.95 -1.58
N ASP A 157 -2.47 -15.57 -0.68
CA ASP A 157 -3.90 -15.68 -0.95
C ASP A 157 -4.31 -14.69 -2.05
N ALA A 158 -5.52 -14.85 -2.59
CA ALA A 158 -6.00 -14.02 -3.70
C ALA A 158 -6.02 -12.51 -3.38
N MET A 159 -6.33 -12.13 -2.15
CA MET A 159 -6.41 -10.71 -1.76
C MET A 159 -5.01 -10.13 -1.55
N ALA A 160 -4.10 -10.88 -0.93
CA ALA A 160 -2.70 -10.51 -0.80
C ALA A 160 -2.01 -10.43 -2.16
N ALA A 161 -2.37 -11.30 -3.11
CA ALA A 161 -1.90 -11.26 -4.48
C ALA A 161 -2.36 -9.99 -5.21
N LEU A 162 -3.62 -9.58 -5.05
CA LEU A 162 -4.11 -8.31 -5.61
C LEU A 162 -3.36 -7.10 -5.04
N ARG A 163 -3.16 -7.04 -3.71
CA ARG A 163 -2.38 -5.96 -3.08
C ARG A 163 -0.92 -5.96 -3.54
N SER A 164 -0.34 -7.15 -3.76
CA SER A 164 1.02 -7.29 -4.30
C SER A 164 1.15 -6.71 -5.70
N ARG A 165 0.23 -7.09 -6.61
CA ARG A 165 0.16 -6.53 -7.96
C ARG A 165 0.02 -5.00 -7.94
N TRP A 166 -0.86 -4.48 -7.08
CA TRP A 166 -1.01 -3.03 -6.90
C TRP A 166 0.31 -2.35 -6.49
N ARG A 167 1.00 -2.84 -5.45
CA ARG A 167 2.24 -2.24 -4.96
C ARG A 167 3.35 -2.26 -6.02
N ILE A 168 3.45 -3.36 -6.78
CA ILE A 168 4.40 -3.48 -7.90
C ILE A 168 4.07 -2.44 -8.98
N GLY A 169 2.81 -2.36 -9.41
CA GLY A 169 2.38 -1.37 -10.41
C GLY A 169 2.60 0.07 -9.95
N VAL A 170 2.35 0.38 -8.67
CA VAL A 170 2.63 1.70 -8.07
C VAL A 170 4.12 2.03 -8.13
N TRP A 171 4.98 1.07 -7.79
CA TRP A 171 6.43 1.25 -7.88
C TRP A 171 6.85 1.50 -9.33
N GLN A 172 6.41 0.67 -10.27
CA GLN A 172 6.74 0.82 -11.70
C GLN A 172 6.30 2.19 -12.23
N LEU A 173 5.06 2.60 -11.91
CA LEU A 173 4.55 3.89 -12.35
C LEU A 173 5.40 5.05 -11.81
N ARG A 174 5.72 5.05 -10.51
CA ARG A 174 6.55 6.09 -9.91
C ARG A 174 7.96 6.13 -10.47
N ASP A 175 8.58 4.96 -10.66
CA ASP A 175 9.92 4.82 -11.25
C ASP A 175 9.97 5.39 -12.68
N GLN A 176 8.95 5.10 -13.49
CA GLN A 176 8.84 5.64 -14.85
C GLN A 176 8.61 7.16 -14.86
N PHE A 177 7.75 7.69 -13.98
CA PHE A 177 7.56 9.13 -13.88
C PHE A 177 8.84 9.84 -13.44
N GLU A 178 9.55 9.30 -12.45
CA GLU A 178 10.85 9.81 -12.02
C GLU A 178 11.87 9.82 -13.17
N PHE A 179 11.97 8.72 -13.91
CA PHE A 179 12.84 8.61 -15.09
C PHE A 179 12.51 9.66 -16.16
N LEU A 180 11.23 9.97 -16.36
CA LEU A 180 10.75 11.00 -17.28
C LEU A 180 10.83 12.43 -16.71
N GLY A 181 11.23 12.61 -15.44
CA GLY A 181 11.30 13.90 -14.77
C GLY A 181 9.93 14.51 -14.45
N ARG A 182 8.92 13.65 -14.25
CA ARG A 182 7.53 14.00 -13.91
C ARG A 182 7.24 13.70 -12.44
N ASP A 183 6.36 14.49 -11.82
CA ASP A 183 6.03 14.39 -10.38
C ASP A 183 4.52 14.13 -10.12
N ASP A 184 3.77 13.79 -11.17
CA ASP A 184 2.31 13.63 -11.15
C ASP A 184 1.84 12.16 -11.05
N ALA A 185 2.73 11.23 -10.68
CA ALA A 185 2.39 9.81 -10.54
C ALA A 185 1.28 9.58 -9.51
N ASP A 186 1.31 10.30 -8.38
CA ASP A 186 0.32 10.17 -7.32
C ASP A 186 -1.08 10.66 -7.76
N ASP A 187 -1.16 11.65 -8.67
CA ASP A 187 -2.44 12.12 -9.21
C ASP A 187 -3.09 11.05 -10.08
N VAL A 188 -2.30 10.39 -10.94
CA VAL A 188 -2.76 9.25 -11.75
C VAL A 188 -3.20 8.08 -10.86
N LEU A 189 -2.45 7.78 -9.80
CA LEU A 189 -2.83 6.74 -8.84
C LEU A 189 -4.14 7.07 -8.11
N CYS A 190 -4.34 8.32 -7.73
CA CYS A 190 -5.58 8.80 -7.13
C CYS A 190 -6.77 8.66 -8.07
N GLU A 191 -6.59 8.98 -9.36
CA GLU A 191 -7.61 8.77 -10.40
C GLU A 191 -7.97 7.29 -10.57
N ILE A 192 -6.96 6.42 -10.69
CA ILE A 192 -7.16 4.96 -10.83
C ILE A 192 -7.89 4.39 -9.60
N ALA A 193 -7.51 4.81 -8.40
CA ALA A 193 -8.07 4.34 -7.14
C ALA A 193 -9.42 4.99 -6.79
N ASP A 194 -9.86 6.02 -7.51
CA ASP A 194 -11.02 6.88 -7.19
C ASP A 194 -10.96 7.42 -5.75
N CYS A 195 -9.81 8.02 -5.39
CA CYS A 195 -9.57 8.52 -4.05
C CYS A 195 -8.70 9.78 -4.02
N ASP A 196 -8.63 10.44 -2.86
CA ASP A 196 -7.64 11.50 -2.65
C ASP A 196 -6.27 10.99 -2.17
N ARG A 197 -5.29 11.89 -2.18
CA ARG A 197 -3.93 11.59 -1.76
C ARG A 197 -3.84 11.13 -0.30
N TYR A 198 -4.77 11.55 0.56
CA TYR A 198 -4.80 11.18 1.97
C TYR A 198 -5.35 9.75 2.20
N SER A 199 -6.12 9.25 1.25
CA SER A 199 -6.74 7.92 1.25
C SER A 199 -5.91 6.89 0.51
N LEU A 200 -5.10 7.32 -0.46
CA LEU A 200 -4.30 6.42 -1.31
C LEU A 200 -3.44 5.43 -0.52
N TRP A 201 -2.88 5.84 0.62
CA TRP A 201 -2.05 4.97 1.47
C TRP A 201 -2.83 3.79 2.09
N SER A 202 -4.14 3.96 2.32
CA SER A 202 -4.97 2.90 2.92
C SER A 202 -5.14 1.70 1.98
N PHE A 203 -4.87 1.88 0.69
CA PHE A 203 -4.85 0.78 -0.27
C PHE A 203 -3.59 -0.04 -0.10
N SER A 204 -3.74 -1.36 -0.25
CA SER A 204 -2.61 -2.30 -0.35
C SER A 204 -1.74 -2.49 0.90
N THR A 205 -2.14 -1.98 2.06
CA THR A 205 -1.54 -2.38 3.35
C THR A 205 -2.15 -3.70 3.80
N GLU A 206 -1.35 -4.64 4.28
CA GLU A 206 -1.76 -5.92 4.87
C GLU A 206 -2.29 -5.76 6.30
N TYR A 207 -2.03 -4.61 6.92
CA TYR A 207 -2.30 -4.41 8.34
C TYR A 207 -3.75 -3.98 8.62
N ARG A 208 -4.47 -4.81 9.38
CA ARG A 208 -5.93 -4.74 9.59
C ARG A 208 -6.52 -3.36 9.94
N PRO A 209 -5.93 -2.52 10.81
CA PRO A 209 -6.49 -1.20 11.11
C PRO A 209 -6.61 -0.26 9.93
N TRP A 210 -5.86 -0.49 8.85
CA TRP A 210 -5.89 0.34 7.66
C TRP A 210 -6.02 -0.43 6.35
N LEU A 211 -6.29 -1.75 6.44
CA LEU A 211 -6.42 -2.67 5.33
C LEU A 211 -7.63 -2.32 4.46
N LEU A 212 -7.44 -1.49 3.42
CA LEU A 212 -8.40 -1.39 2.31
C LEU A 212 -7.99 -2.33 1.17
N GLN A 213 -8.99 -3.04 0.66
CA GLN A 213 -8.81 -3.96 -0.46
C GLN A 213 -8.80 -3.21 -1.78
N VAL A 214 -7.77 -3.47 -2.58
CA VAL A 214 -7.75 -3.09 -3.99
C VAL A 214 -8.68 -4.02 -4.76
N THR A 215 -9.45 -3.45 -5.68
CA THR A 215 -10.29 -4.23 -6.58
C THR A 215 -9.51 -4.72 -7.79
N THR A 216 -9.94 -5.82 -8.42
CA THR A 216 -9.34 -6.31 -9.65
C THR A 216 -9.29 -5.23 -10.74
N SER A 217 -10.37 -4.46 -10.91
CA SER A 217 -10.44 -3.40 -11.91
C SER A 217 -9.42 -2.27 -11.66
N GLN A 218 -9.19 -1.89 -10.39
CA GLN A 218 -8.15 -0.90 -10.06
C GLN A 218 -6.75 -1.40 -10.41
N VAL A 219 -6.47 -2.68 -10.13
CA VAL A 219 -5.18 -3.31 -10.46
C VAL A 219 -4.98 -3.38 -11.98
N GLU A 220 -5.99 -3.82 -12.72
CA GLU A 220 -5.92 -3.93 -14.18
C GLU A 220 -5.72 -2.57 -14.85
N ARG A 221 -6.43 -1.53 -14.38
CA ARG A 221 -6.24 -0.13 -14.84
C ARG A 221 -4.82 0.36 -14.62
N LEU A 222 -4.25 0.07 -13.45
CA LEU A 222 -2.87 0.43 -13.13
C LEU A 222 -1.86 -0.28 -14.04
N GLU A 223 -2.04 -1.58 -14.26
CA GLU A 223 -1.16 -2.36 -15.13
C GLU A 223 -1.22 -1.87 -16.59
N ALA A 224 -2.39 -1.48 -17.11
CA ALA A 224 -2.46 -0.83 -18.42
C ALA A 224 -1.79 0.54 -18.45
N ALA A 225 -1.97 1.37 -17.41
CA ALA A 225 -1.31 2.68 -17.36
C ALA A 225 0.22 2.56 -17.38
N VAL A 226 0.78 1.58 -16.66
CA VAL A 226 2.22 1.25 -16.71
C VAL A 226 2.61 0.83 -18.13
N ALA A 227 1.85 -0.08 -18.75
CA ALA A 227 2.16 -0.58 -20.09
C ALA A 227 2.11 0.52 -21.18
N ASP A 228 1.19 1.49 -21.07
CA ASP A 228 1.11 2.61 -22.01
C ASP A 228 2.35 3.51 -21.91
N ILE A 229 2.80 3.81 -20.69
CA ILE A 229 4.01 4.62 -20.47
C ILE A 229 5.26 3.90 -20.96
N GLU A 230 5.38 2.59 -20.72
CA GLU A 230 6.51 1.80 -21.21
C GLU A 230 6.62 1.79 -22.74
N ARG A 231 5.49 1.93 -23.46
CA ARG A 231 5.47 2.08 -24.93
C ARG A 231 5.77 3.50 -25.41
N GLY A 232 5.86 4.47 -24.50
CA GLY A 232 5.98 5.89 -24.82
C GLY A 232 4.66 6.53 -25.27
N ASP A 233 3.53 5.87 -25.01
CA ASP A 233 2.21 6.36 -25.34
C ASP A 233 1.68 7.30 -24.25
N GLN A 234 0.70 8.14 -24.61
CA GLN A 234 -0.12 8.82 -23.60
C GLN A 234 -1.01 7.77 -22.92
N ILE A 235 -1.14 7.84 -21.60
CA ILE A 235 -2.03 6.96 -20.82
C ILE A 235 -3.44 7.07 -21.41
N GLN A 236 -3.95 5.97 -21.95
CA GLN A 236 -5.27 5.95 -22.57
C GLN A 236 -6.35 5.66 -21.53
N PRO A 237 -7.59 6.13 -21.75
CA PRO A 237 -8.72 5.69 -20.94
C PRO A 237 -8.87 4.16 -21.01
N TRP A 238 -9.01 3.52 -19.84
CA TRP A 238 -9.12 2.06 -19.72
C TRP A 238 -10.19 1.42 -20.60
N GLU A 239 -11.34 2.11 -20.76
CA GLU A 239 -12.44 1.65 -21.61
C GLU A 239 -12.02 1.53 -23.08
N SER A 240 -11.13 2.43 -23.54
CA SER A 240 -10.56 2.38 -24.89
C SER A 240 -9.57 1.23 -25.06
N ALA A 241 -8.72 0.99 -24.06
CA ALA A 241 -7.76 -0.13 -24.08
C ALA A 241 -8.48 -1.49 -24.07
N THR A 242 -9.54 -1.63 -23.27
CA THR A 242 -10.36 -2.85 -23.22
C THR A 242 -11.09 -3.08 -24.54
N ALA A 243 -11.69 -2.03 -25.11
CA ALA A 243 -12.36 -2.13 -26.41
C ALA A 243 -11.39 -2.53 -27.53
N ARG A 244 -10.16 -2.02 -27.51
CA ARG A 244 -9.12 -2.39 -28.49
C ARG A 244 -8.70 -3.85 -28.33
N ALA A 245 -8.45 -4.31 -27.10
CA ALA A 245 -8.08 -5.71 -26.83
C ALA A 245 -9.21 -6.70 -27.21
N MET A 246 -10.46 -6.32 -27.00
CA MET A 246 -11.61 -7.11 -27.44
C MET A 246 -11.73 -7.14 -28.97
N ALA A 247 -11.55 -6.02 -29.65
CA ALA A 247 -11.54 -5.96 -31.11
C ALA A 247 -10.40 -6.81 -31.72
N GLU A 248 -9.21 -6.76 -31.12
CA GLU A 248 -8.07 -7.60 -31.54
C GLU A 248 -8.32 -9.10 -31.35
N LEU A 249 -9.15 -9.50 -30.38
CA LEU A 249 -9.56 -10.90 -30.17
C LEU A 249 -10.68 -11.35 -31.13
N GLU A 250 -11.52 -10.44 -31.60
CA GLU A 250 -12.61 -10.72 -32.54
C GLU A 250 -12.14 -10.84 -34.00
N ASP A 251 -10.97 -10.28 -34.33
CA ASP A 251 -10.35 -10.35 -35.66
C ASP A 251 -9.48 -11.62 -35.90
N PHE A 252 -9.46 -12.57 -34.95
CA PHE A 252 -8.83 -13.91 -35.07
C PHE A 252 -9.85 -15.05 -35.17
#